data_AF-A0A523SXU7-F1
#
_entry.id   AF-A0A523SXU7-F1
#
_cell.length_a   1.000
_cell.length_b   1.000
_cell.length_c   1.000
_cell.angle_alpha   90.00
_cell.angle_beta   90.00
_cell.angle_gamma   90.00
#
_symmetry.space_group_name_H-M   'P 1'
#
loop_
_entity.id
_entity.type
_entity.pdbx_description
1 polymer ?
#
loop_
_entity_poly.entity_id
_entity_poly.type
_entity_poly.pdbx_seq_one_letter_code
_entity_poly.pdbx_strand_id
1 'polypeptide(L)'
;MKNVFKQITILCLIVLAGSVIFCKKKAEEEPEPSWLRVYNAGVFEDSINVTGWEVNEDVIWIGSFYYPWQGEDSINYDCYRLFPLINGGTEEIWNRGSVLRVNGKLVGINTNYVDTLEIAEPHDVITATVWDCEECLEVSLEKFPNLVGIWVSVDDSNISKTLDVIPQDIRLYVFCFDATNRSLRELSKFLNIRILYLERDRITNCGLRHLAKLKELRWLRIPGFYDKINSKGRKYLKALHKLRSLNLYYRTT
;
A
#
# COMPACT_ATOMS: atom_id res chain seq x y z
N MET A 1 -70.38 39.56 -21.02
CA MET A 1 -70.59 40.86 -21.71
C MET A 1 -69.51 41.82 -21.19
N LYS A 2 -68.30 41.93 -21.76
CA LYS A 2 -67.83 42.81 -22.88
C LYS A 2 -66.37 43.18 -22.47
N ASN A 3 -65.33 43.36 -23.28
CA ASN A 3 -64.97 43.16 -24.71
C ASN A 3 -63.58 42.44 -24.70
N VAL A 4 -63.10 41.68 -25.70
CA VAL A 4 -62.94 41.88 -27.15
C VAL A 4 -61.87 42.93 -27.54
N PHE A 5 -60.69 42.42 -27.91
CA PHE A 5 -59.69 42.94 -28.88
C PHE A 5 -59.22 44.41 -28.82
N LYS A 6 -57.89 44.62 -28.78
CA LYS A 6 -57.10 44.98 -29.99
C LYS A 6 -55.56 45.05 -29.78
N GLN A 7 -54.85 44.47 -30.75
CA GLN A 7 -53.61 44.92 -31.45
C GLN A 7 -52.44 45.49 -30.61
N ILE A 8 -51.31 44.78 -30.54
CA ILE A 8 -50.16 44.84 -31.49
C ILE A 8 -49.47 46.21 -31.50
N THR A 9 -48.27 46.26 -30.89
CA THR A 9 -47.10 46.97 -31.42
C THR A 9 -45.86 46.12 -31.17
N ILE A 10 -45.26 45.58 -32.23
CA ILE A 10 -43.92 44.99 -32.23
C ILE A 10 -42.95 46.07 -32.69
N LEU A 11 -41.86 46.35 -31.95
CA LEU A 11 -40.51 46.58 -32.49
C LEU A 11 -39.46 46.82 -31.36
N CYS A 12 -38.19 46.88 -31.76
CA CYS A 12 -36.98 47.13 -30.95
C CYS A 12 -36.55 45.94 -30.06
N LEU A 13 -35.92 44.89 -30.62
CA LEU A 13 -34.52 44.79 -31.10
C LEU A 13 -33.48 44.66 -29.97
N ILE A 14 -32.79 43.50 -29.94
CA ILE A 14 -31.35 43.25 -29.66
C ILE A 14 -30.72 44.12 -28.55
N VAL A 15 -30.22 43.61 -27.41
CA VAL A 15 -29.15 42.62 -27.18
C VAL A 15 -29.40 42.03 -25.78
N LEU A 16 -29.40 40.71 -25.57
CA LEU A 16 -28.23 39.99 -25.04
C LEU A 16 -28.36 38.49 -25.33
N ALA A 17 -27.43 37.97 -26.12
CA ALA A 17 -27.20 36.54 -26.28
C ALA A 17 -26.54 35.97 -25.00
N GLY A 18 -27.35 35.81 -23.95
CA GLY A 18 -26.99 35.05 -22.76
C GLY A 18 -27.16 33.56 -23.02
N SER A 19 -26.34 32.98 -23.89
CA SER A 19 -26.33 31.53 -24.12
C SER A 19 -25.97 30.84 -22.81
N VAL A 20 -26.97 30.26 -22.15
CA VAL A 20 -26.78 29.33 -21.04
C VAL A 20 -26.14 28.07 -21.63
N ILE A 21 -24.82 28.09 -21.76
CA ILE A 21 -24.02 26.92 -22.04
C ILE A 21 -24.14 26.06 -20.78
N PHE A 22 -25.15 25.19 -20.79
CA PHE A 22 -25.30 24.13 -19.82
C PHE A 22 -24.15 23.17 -20.07
N CYS A 23 -23.01 23.46 -19.43
CA CYS A 23 -21.82 22.65 -19.51
C CYS A 23 -22.14 21.33 -18.80
N LYS A 24 -22.75 20.39 -19.55
CA LYS A 24 -22.82 18.98 -19.19
C LYS A 24 -21.38 18.52 -19.07
N LYS A 25 -20.81 18.66 -17.86
CA LYS A 25 -19.65 17.91 -17.45
C LYS A 25 -20.03 16.46 -17.70
N LYS A 26 -19.44 15.87 -18.75
CA LYS A 26 -19.66 14.48 -19.09
C LYS A 26 -19.35 13.71 -17.81
N ALA A 27 -20.33 12.97 -17.28
CA ALA A 27 -20.01 12.01 -16.25
C ALA A 27 -19.01 11.06 -16.91
N GLU A 28 -17.77 11.04 -16.42
CA GLU A 28 -16.89 9.92 -16.68
C GLU A 28 -17.61 8.72 -16.07
N GLU A 29 -17.99 7.76 -16.92
CA GLU A 29 -18.60 6.52 -16.45
C GLU A 29 -17.62 5.88 -15.49
N GLU A 30 -18.05 5.65 -14.24
CA GLU A 30 -17.19 5.02 -13.25
C GLU A 30 -16.78 3.64 -13.78
N PRO A 31 -15.49 3.27 -13.73
CA PRO A 31 -15.01 2.04 -14.34
C PRO A 31 -15.71 0.83 -13.73
N GLU A 32 -16.17 -0.09 -14.59
CA GLU A 32 -16.83 -1.33 -14.18
C GLU A 32 -15.98 -2.09 -13.13
N PRO A 33 -16.60 -2.58 -12.05
CA PRO A 33 -15.86 -3.06 -10.90
C PRO A 33 -15.11 -4.35 -11.23
N SER A 34 -13.78 -4.29 -11.12
CA SER A 34 -12.88 -5.41 -11.34
C SER A 34 -12.61 -6.14 -10.02
N TRP A 35 -12.74 -7.46 -10.02
CA TRP A 35 -12.66 -8.31 -8.82
C TRP A 35 -11.63 -9.41 -8.98
N LEU A 36 -10.66 -9.43 -8.07
CA LEU A 36 -9.70 -10.50 -7.92
C LEU A 36 -10.23 -11.55 -6.93
N ARG A 37 -10.26 -12.81 -7.33
CA ARG A 37 -10.58 -13.95 -6.44
C ARG A 37 -9.30 -14.52 -5.84
N VAL A 38 -9.24 -14.64 -4.51
CA VAL A 38 -8.08 -15.17 -3.78
C VAL A 38 -8.41 -16.56 -3.24
N TYR A 39 -7.51 -17.51 -3.50
CA TYR A 39 -7.56 -18.89 -3.03
C TYR A 39 -6.25 -19.25 -2.33
N ASN A 40 -6.33 -20.08 -1.30
CA ASN A 40 -5.21 -20.64 -0.57
C ASN A 40 -5.25 -22.17 -0.72
N ALA A 41 -4.22 -22.75 -1.33
CA ALA A 41 -4.15 -24.18 -1.66
C ALA A 41 -5.42 -24.72 -2.37
N GLY A 42 -6.06 -23.91 -3.21
CA GLY A 42 -7.30 -24.22 -3.94
C GLY A 42 -8.60 -23.93 -3.19
N VAL A 43 -8.55 -23.56 -1.91
CA VAL A 43 -9.72 -23.14 -1.11
C VAL A 43 -9.94 -21.63 -1.28
N PHE A 44 -11.15 -21.21 -1.63
CA PHE A 44 -11.50 -19.80 -1.75
C PHE A 44 -11.42 -19.09 -0.38
N GLU A 45 -10.69 -17.97 -0.31
CA GLU A 45 -10.58 -17.15 0.90
C GLU A 45 -11.36 -15.83 0.79
N ASP A 46 -11.19 -15.07 -0.29
CA ASP A 46 -11.73 -13.70 -0.39
C ASP A 46 -11.93 -13.23 -1.85
N SER A 47 -12.65 -12.12 -2.03
CA SER A 47 -12.75 -11.39 -3.30
C SER A 47 -12.45 -9.91 -3.08
N ILE A 48 -11.33 -9.47 -3.65
CA ILE A 48 -10.80 -8.12 -3.48
C ILE A 48 -11.25 -7.25 -4.66
N ASN A 49 -11.81 -6.08 -4.37
CA ASN A 49 -12.10 -5.08 -5.39
C ASN A 49 -10.77 -4.42 -5.81
N VAL A 50 -10.33 -4.73 -7.04
CA VAL A 50 -9.09 -4.23 -7.65
C VAL A 50 -9.35 -3.11 -8.68
N THR A 51 -10.53 -2.50 -8.64
CA THR A 51 -10.90 -1.43 -9.57
C THR A 51 -9.94 -0.25 -9.45
N GLY A 52 -9.32 0.12 -10.58
CA GLY A 52 -8.33 1.19 -10.63
C GLY A 52 -7.03 0.88 -9.87
N TRP A 53 -6.73 -0.37 -9.55
CA TRP A 53 -5.40 -0.80 -9.11
C TRP A 53 -4.40 -0.70 -10.26
N GLU A 54 -3.15 -0.46 -9.91
CA GLU A 54 -2.02 -0.35 -10.83
C GLU A 54 -1.14 -1.61 -10.71
N VAL A 55 -0.91 -2.29 -11.83
CA VAL A 55 -0.06 -3.50 -11.89
C VAL A 55 1.33 -3.21 -11.32
N ASN A 56 1.85 -4.13 -10.50
CA ASN A 56 3.09 -4.01 -9.71
C ASN A 56 3.12 -2.91 -8.62
N GLU A 57 2.21 -1.93 -8.65
CA GLU A 57 2.14 -0.82 -7.70
C GLU A 57 1.26 -1.15 -6.48
N ASP A 58 0.10 -1.74 -6.73
CA ASP A 58 -0.82 -2.20 -5.71
C ASP A 58 -0.59 -3.69 -5.43
N VAL A 59 -0.84 -4.07 -4.18
CA VAL A 59 -0.37 -5.35 -3.64
C VAL A 59 -1.47 -6.03 -2.83
N ILE A 60 -1.21 -7.25 -2.37
CA ILE A 60 -2.09 -8.01 -1.49
C ILE A 60 -1.25 -8.64 -0.39
N TRP A 61 -1.76 -8.64 0.85
CA TRP A 61 -1.13 -9.40 1.94
C TRP A 61 -1.58 -10.85 1.88
N ILE A 62 -0.75 -11.73 1.32
CA ILE A 62 -0.98 -13.18 1.26
C ILE A 62 0.23 -13.91 1.85
N GLY A 63 -0.02 -14.94 2.67
CA GLY A 63 1.04 -15.85 3.11
C GLY A 63 2.22 -15.24 3.88
N SER A 64 2.08 -14.01 4.40
CA SER A 64 3.13 -13.15 5.01
C SER A 64 3.98 -12.30 4.06
N PHE A 65 3.49 -12.07 2.84
CA PHE A 65 4.14 -11.28 1.80
C PHE A 65 3.18 -10.21 1.27
N TYR A 66 3.74 -9.09 0.81
CA TYR A 66 3.01 -8.10 0.01
C TYR A 66 3.21 -8.40 -1.47
N TYR A 67 2.40 -9.33 -1.98
CA TYR A 67 2.42 -9.73 -3.37
C TYR A 67 1.98 -8.57 -4.28
N PRO A 68 2.86 -8.04 -5.17
CA PRO A 68 2.47 -7.04 -6.15
C PRO A 68 1.53 -7.69 -7.17
N TRP A 69 0.33 -7.15 -7.33
CA TRP A 69 -0.67 -7.70 -8.24
C TRP A 69 -0.21 -7.57 -9.69
N GLN A 70 -0.26 -8.67 -10.46
CA GLN A 70 0.24 -8.71 -11.85
C GLN A 70 -0.86 -8.47 -12.88
N GLY A 71 -2.10 -8.21 -12.44
CA GLY A 71 -3.25 -8.00 -13.31
C GLY A 71 -4.16 -9.22 -13.43
N GLU A 72 -4.04 -10.22 -12.55
CA GLU A 72 -4.84 -11.44 -12.62
C GLU A 72 -6.26 -11.27 -12.09
N ASP A 73 -7.22 -11.99 -12.68
CA ASP A 73 -8.59 -12.16 -12.15
C ASP A 73 -8.66 -13.15 -10.97
N SER A 74 -7.61 -13.98 -10.80
CA SER A 74 -7.52 -14.94 -9.70
C SER A 74 -6.09 -15.27 -9.30
N ILE A 75 -5.87 -15.37 -7.99
CA ILE A 75 -4.64 -15.85 -7.37
C ILE A 75 -4.97 -17.10 -6.57
N ASN A 76 -4.32 -18.22 -6.87
CA ASN A 76 -4.22 -19.34 -5.96
C ASN A 76 -2.80 -19.37 -5.37
N TYR A 77 -2.68 -19.15 -4.07
CA TYR A 77 -1.38 -19.11 -3.39
C TYR A 77 -1.16 -20.31 -2.48
N ASP A 78 0.11 -20.65 -2.27
CA ASP A 78 0.54 -21.57 -1.22
C ASP A 78 1.80 -21.02 -0.54
N CYS A 79 1.85 -21.15 0.79
CA CYS A 79 3.01 -20.78 1.60
C CYS A 79 3.39 -21.97 2.47
N TYR A 80 4.64 -22.38 2.36
CA TYR A 80 5.19 -23.48 3.14
C TYR A 80 6.58 -23.12 3.66
N ARG A 81 6.99 -23.82 4.72
CA ARG A 81 8.31 -23.68 5.32
C ARG A 81 9.22 -24.75 4.74
N LEU A 82 10.39 -24.36 4.24
CA LEU A 82 11.34 -25.29 3.60
C LEU A 82 12.24 -26.03 4.61
N PHE A 83 12.32 -25.55 5.86
CA PHE A 83 13.16 -26.14 6.91
C PHE A 83 12.45 -26.18 8.28
N PRO A 84 12.72 -27.19 9.13
CA PRO A 84 12.30 -27.18 10.53
C PRO A 84 13.04 -26.08 11.32
N LEU A 85 12.51 -25.72 12.49
CA LEU A 85 13.13 -24.72 13.37
C LEU A 85 14.49 -25.21 13.88
N ILE A 86 15.55 -24.41 13.67
CA ILE A 86 16.93 -24.71 14.07
C ILE A 86 17.04 -25.07 15.57
N ASN A 87 16.17 -24.50 16.41
CA ASN A 87 16.18 -24.65 17.87
C ASN A 87 14.99 -25.45 18.45
N GLY A 88 14.29 -26.27 17.65
CA GLY A 88 13.26 -27.20 18.16
C GLY A 88 12.07 -26.55 18.88
N GLY A 89 11.81 -25.26 18.64
CA GLY A 89 10.67 -24.55 19.23
C GLY A 89 9.35 -25.17 18.82
N THR A 90 8.40 -25.25 19.75
CA THR A 90 7.05 -25.76 19.48
C THR A 90 6.30 -24.85 18.51
N GLU A 91 5.43 -25.46 17.71
CA GLU A 91 4.50 -24.79 16.82
C GLU A 91 3.69 -23.70 17.56
N GLU A 92 3.50 -22.55 16.92
CA GLU A 92 2.21 -21.81 16.82
C GLU A 92 2.40 -20.32 16.45
N ILE A 93 3.41 -19.64 16.99
CA ILE A 93 3.29 -18.17 17.17
C ILE A 93 3.16 -17.37 15.86
N TRP A 94 3.86 -17.73 14.77
CA TRP A 94 3.48 -17.29 13.41
C TRP A 94 3.83 -18.33 12.34
N ASN A 95 2.81 -18.93 11.72
CA ASN A 95 2.97 -19.87 10.61
C ASN A 95 3.26 -19.15 9.28
N ARG A 96 4.43 -18.50 9.18
CA ARG A 96 4.86 -17.76 7.99
C ARG A 96 5.77 -18.65 7.13
N GLY A 97 5.45 -18.77 5.85
CA GLY A 97 6.22 -19.57 4.90
C GLY A 97 7.63 -19.00 4.69
N SER A 98 8.59 -19.86 4.36
CA SER A 98 9.91 -19.43 3.87
C SER A 98 9.81 -18.87 2.46
N VAL A 99 8.81 -19.33 1.71
CA VAL A 99 8.53 -18.95 0.32
C VAL A 99 7.02 -18.75 0.13
N LEU A 100 6.67 -17.96 -0.89
CA LEU A 100 5.32 -17.81 -1.44
C LEU A 100 5.31 -18.35 -2.86
N ARG A 101 4.34 -19.20 -3.17
CA ARG A 101 3.95 -19.53 -4.53
C ARG A 101 2.61 -18.88 -4.87
N VAL A 102 2.48 -18.40 -6.10
CA VAL A 102 1.23 -17.87 -6.67
C VAL A 102 1.06 -18.50 -8.05
N ASN A 103 -0.12 -19.07 -8.29
CA ASN A 103 -0.49 -19.70 -9.56
C ASN A 103 0.56 -20.73 -10.06
N GLY A 104 1.22 -21.41 -9.11
CA GLY A 104 2.25 -22.42 -9.36
C GLY A 104 3.71 -21.92 -9.45
N LYS A 105 3.94 -20.60 -9.55
CA LYS A 105 5.28 -19.98 -9.62
C LYS A 105 5.78 -19.61 -8.23
N LEU A 106 7.08 -19.76 -7.96
CA LEU A 106 7.72 -19.26 -6.73
C LEU A 106 8.02 -17.76 -6.90
N VAL A 107 7.24 -16.93 -6.22
CA VAL A 107 7.21 -15.47 -6.44
C VAL A 107 7.68 -14.67 -5.23
N GLY A 108 7.75 -15.29 -4.05
CA GLY A 108 8.16 -14.60 -2.83
C GLY A 108 9.12 -15.41 -1.96
N ILE A 109 10.06 -14.71 -1.31
CA ILE A 109 11.09 -15.31 -0.46
C ILE A 109 11.26 -14.55 0.87
N ASN A 110 11.40 -15.27 1.97
CA ASN A 110 11.77 -14.69 3.26
C ASN A 110 13.30 -14.74 3.40
N THR A 111 13.96 -13.58 3.33
CA THR A 111 15.43 -13.52 3.22
C THR A 111 16.14 -14.08 4.46
N ASN A 112 15.49 -14.08 5.63
CA ASN A 112 16.01 -14.73 6.84
C ASN A 112 16.13 -16.27 6.70
N TYR A 113 15.66 -16.87 5.59
CA TYR A 113 15.77 -18.30 5.28
C TYR A 113 16.31 -18.57 3.85
N VAL A 114 16.94 -17.59 3.18
CA VAL A 114 17.31 -17.71 1.75
C VAL A 114 18.74 -18.18 1.51
N ASP A 115 19.69 -17.98 2.43
CA ASP A 115 21.06 -18.48 2.25
C ASP A 115 21.17 -20.02 2.26
N THR A 116 20.08 -20.72 2.60
CA THR A 116 19.93 -22.17 2.48
C THR A 116 19.19 -22.61 1.21
N LEU A 117 18.87 -21.71 0.28
CA LEU A 117 18.03 -21.99 -0.90
C LEU A 117 18.75 -21.74 -2.24
N GLU A 118 18.97 -22.82 -2.99
CA GLU A 118 19.18 -22.76 -4.44
C GLU A 118 17.84 -22.43 -5.12
N ILE A 119 17.54 -21.14 -5.29
CA ILE A 119 16.39 -20.69 -6.07
C ILE A 119 16.69 -20.92 -7.56
N ALA A 120 16.04 -21.92 -8.15
CA ALA A 120 16.25 -22.31 -9.55
C ALA A 120 15.80 -21.23 -10.56
N GLU A 121 14.75 -20.45 -10.23
CA GLU A 121 14.17 -19.42 -11.09
C GLU A 121 14.16 -18.05 -10.38
N PRO A 122 15.32 -17.42 -10.16
CA PRO A 122 15.42 -16.16 -9.41
C PRO A 122 14.71 -14.98 -10.08
N HIS A 123 14.44 -15.08 -11.39
CA HIS A 123 13.68 -14.10 -12.16
C HIS A 123 12.17 -14.10 -11.87
N ASP A 124 11.62 -15.18 -11.31
CA ASP A 124 10.21 -15.25 -10.95
C ASP A 124 9.92 -14.62 -9.56
N VAL A 125 10.97 -14.38 -8.76
CA VAL A 125 10.87 -13.72 -7.45
C VAL A 125 10.60 -12.22 -7.63
N ILE A 126 9.42 -11.78 -7.22
CA ILE A 126 8.98 -10.38 -7.28
C ILE A 126 8.71 -9.77 -5.90
N THR A 127 8.64 -10.55 -4.81
CA THR A 127 8.50 -10.01 -3.45
C THR A 127 9.45 -10.65 -2.45
N ALA A 128 9.91 -9.86 -1.48
CA ALA A 128 10.70 -10.37 -0.35
C ALA A 128 10.10 -9.94 1.00
N THR A 129 10.53 -10.61 2.07
CA THR A 129 10.23 -10.23 3.45
C THR A 129 11.45 -10.46 4.34
N VAL A 130 11.74 -9.52 5.24
CA VAL A 130 12.80 -9.60 6.26
C VAL A 130 12.26 -9.09 7.58
N TRP A 131 12.46 -9.83 8.67
CA TRP A 131 11.86 -9.52 9.98
C TRP A 131 12.87 -9.06 11.01
N ASP A 132 14.05 -9.68 10.99
CA ASP A 132 15.16 -9.31 11.86
C ASP A 132 16.27 -8.72 11.00
N CYS A 133 16.74 -7.56 11.43
CA CYS A 133 17.71 -6.72 10.72
C CYS A 133 18.88 -6.32 11.64
N GLU A 134 19.08 -6.98 12.78
CA GLU A 134 20.30 -6.77 13.59
C GLU A 134 21.57 -7.08 12.77
N GLU A 135 21.50 -8.08 11.89
CA GLU A 135 22.53 -8.46 10.90
C GLU A 135 22.03 -8.15 9.46
N CYS A 136 21.70 -6.87 9.23
CA CYS A 136 21.14 -6.29 7.99
C CYS A 136 21.48 -7.00 6.66
N LEU A 137 20.52 -7.76 6.11
CA LEU A 137 20.43 -8.11 4.68
C LEU A 137 21.76 -8.58 4.03
N GLU A 138 22.39 -9.62 4.58
CA GLU A 138 23.53 -10.29 3.91
C GLU A 138 23.17 -10.89 2.55
N VAL A 139 21.87 -11.17 2.33
CA VAL A 139 21.33 -11.62 1.04
C VAL A 139 21.45 -10.51 0.00
N SER A 140 22.41 -10.66 -0.93
CA SER A 140 22.49 -9.80 -2.12
C SER A 140 21.18 -9.86 -2.91
N LEU A 141 20.42 -8.76 -2.87
CA LEU A 141 19.18 -8.59 -3.61
C LEU A 141 19.40 -8.58 -5.13
N GLU A 142 20.65 -8.39 -5.59
CA GLU A 142 21.06 -8.51 -6.99
C GLU A 142 20.81 -9.92 -7.56
N LYS A 143 20.72 -10.94 -6.69
CA LYS A 143 20.29 -12.30 -7.06
C LYS A 143 18.86 -12.33 -7.63
N PHE A 144 18.01 -11.34 -7.35
CA PHE A 144 16.59 -11.32 -7.70
C PHE A 144 16.28 -10.10 -8.61
N PRO A 145 16.64 -10.15 -9.90
CA PRO A 145 16.64 -8.98 -10.79
C PRO A 145 15.26 -8.41 -11.12
N ASN A 146 14.19 -9.16 -10.80
CA ASN A 146 12.80 -8.74 -10.97
C ASN A 146 12.12 -8.40 -9.62
N LEU A 147 12.88 -8.28 -8.52
CA LEU A 147 12.33 -8.00 -7.19
C LEU A 147 11.64 -6.63 -7.16
N VAL A 148 10.31 -6.66 -7.04
CA VAL A 148 9.46 -5.47 -7.10
C VAL A 148 9.37 -4.75 -5.76
N GLY A 149 9.31 -5.50 -4.65
CA GLY A 149 9.16 -4.91 -3.33
C GLY A 149 9.55 -5.83 -2.18
N ILE A 150 9.89 -5.22 -1.05
CA ILE A 150 10.33 -5.92 0.16
C ILE A 150 9.58 -5.42 1.40
N TRP A 151 9.09 -6.37 2.20
CA TRP A 151 8.59 -6.09 3.54
C TRP A 151 9.74 -6.06 4.55
N VAL A 152 9.74 -5.03 5.40
CA VAL A 152 10.80 -4.76 6.38
C VAL A 152 10.17 -4.38 7.72
N SER A 153 10.76 -4.87 8.81
CA SER A 153 10.46 -4.45 10.18
C SER A 153 11.57 -3.54 10.72
N VAL A 154 11.22 -2.38 11.26
CA VAL A 154 12.18 -1.35 11.72
C VAL A 154 11.70 -0.62 12.98
N ASP A 155 12.61 0.08 13.66
CA ASP A 155 12.35 0.96 14.79
C ASP A 155 13.13 2.29 14.72
N ASP A 156 13.00 3.12 15.75
CA ASP A 156 13.67 4.42 15.89
C ASP A 156 15.22 4.34 15.90
N SER A 157 15.81 3.14 15.98
CA SER A 157 17.26 2.87 16.08
C SER A 157 17.87 2.33 14.78
N ASN A 158 17.13 1.55 13.99
CA ASN A 158 17.68 0.82 12.84
C ASN A 158 17.25 1.32 11.45
N ILE A 159 16.21 2.17 11.31
CA ILE A 159 15.66 2.64 10.01
C ILE A 159 16.73 2.95 8.94
N SER A 160 17.71 3.80 9.25
CA SER A 160 18.71 4.17 8.22
C SER A 160 19.63 2.98 7.89
N LYS A 161 20.06 2.20 8.89
CA LYS A 161 20.89 1.00 8.66
C LYS A 161 20.20 -0.03 7.76
N THR A 162 18.92 -0.30 8.03
CA THR A 162 18.13 -1.31 7.32
C THR A 162 17.69 -0.86 5.93
N LEU A 163 17.34 0.41 5.75
CA LEU A 163 16.76 0.91 4.50
C LEU A 163 17.79 1.55 3.54
N ASP A 164 18.93 2.04 4.03
CA ASP A 164 19.97 2.62 3.17
C ASP A 164 20.67 1.56 2.30
N VAL A 165 20.62 0.27 2.69
CA VAL A 165 21.16 -0.87 1.90
C VAL A 165 20.19 -1.40 0.84
N ILE A 166 18.92 -0.98 0.86
CA ILE A 166 17.91 -1.43 -0.10
C ILE A 166 17.91 -0.50 -1.33
N PRO A 167 18.08 -1.03 -2.55
CA PRO A 167 17.96 -0.25 -3.79
C PRO A 167 16.67 0.60 -3.85
N GLN A 168 16.81 1.85 -4.29
CA GLN A 168 15.72 2.86 -4.24
C GLN A 168 14.60 2.62 -5.25
N ASP A 169 14.83 1.75 -6.23
CA ASP A 169 13.86 1.27 -7.21
C ASP A 169 12.95 0.14 -6.66
N ILE A 170 13.39 -0.60 -5.64
CA ILE A 170 12.57 -1.58 -4.93
C ILE A 170 11.53 -0.86 -4.07
N ARG A 171 10.26 -1.28 -4.13
CA ARG A 171 9.16 -0.73 -3.31
C ARG A 171 9.30 -1.19 -1.86
N LEU A 172 9.14 -0.26 -0.91
CA LEU A 172 9.22 -0.57 0.52
C LEU A 172 7.84 -0.74 1.15
N TYR A 173 7.67 -1.84 1.90
CA TYR A 173 6.52 -2.11 2.74
C TYR A 173 6.96 -2.15 4.20
N VAL A 174 6.83 -1.03 4.91
CA VAL A 174 7.48 -0.82 6.20
C VAL A 174 6.50 -1.06 7.35
N PHE A 175 6.86 -1.98 8.25
CA PHE A 175 6.31 -2.03 9.61
C PHE A 175 7.31 -1.35 10.55
N CYS A 176 6.94 -0.19 11.08
CA CYS A 176 7.75 0.52 12.07
C CYS A 176 7.15 0.32 13.46
N PHE A 177 7.78 -0.51 14.29
CA PHE A 177 7.44 -0.60 15.70
C PHE A 177 8.10 0.55 16.48
N ASP A 178 7.61 0.79 17.70
CA ASP A 178 8.13 1.80 18.63
C ASP A 178 8.21 3.24 18.07
N ALA A 179 7.36 3.54 17.08
CA ALA A 179 7.49 4.73 16.25
C ALA A 179 7.30 6.06 17.01
N THR A 180 8.07 7.06 16.58
CA THR A 180 8.13 8.40 17.12
C THR A 180 8.17 9.46 16.01
N ASN A 181 8.22 10.74 16.39
CA ASN A 181 8.47 11.83 15.45
C ASN A 181 9.87 11.74 14.77
N ARG A 182 10.80 10.94 15.29
CA ARG A 182 12.13 10.69 14.69
C ARG A 182 12.03 9.69 13.53
N SER A 183 11.51 8.49 13.76
CA SER A 183 11.27 7.49 12.71
C SER A 183 10.49 8.09 11.55
N LEU A 184 9.41 8.84 11.79
CA LEU A 184 8.68 9.53 10.72
C LEU A 184 9.54 10.52 9.90
N ARG A 185 10.51 11.19 10.53
CA ARG A 185 11.45 12.08 9.84
C ARG A 185 12.43 11.28 8.99
N GLU A 186 12.94 10.17 9.50
CA GLU A 186 13.92 9.33 8.80
C GLU A 186 13.26 8.53 7.65
N LEU A 187 12.10 7.91 7.90
CA LEU A 187 11.28 7.25 6.87
C LEU A 187 10.91 8.20 5.72
N SER A 188 10.73 9.50 5.98
CA SER A 188 10.43 10.50 4.95
C SER A 188 11.57 10.80 3.95
N LYS A 189 12.71 10.11 4.07
CA LYS A 189 13.77 10.07 3.05
C LYS A 189 13.47 9.06 1.94
N PHE A 190 12.79 7.95 2.26
CA PHE A 190 12.58 6.79 1.38
C PHE A 190 11.29 6.96 0.60
N LEU A 191 11.38 7.59 -0.57
CA LEU A 191 10.21 7.98 -1.37
C LEU A 191 9.54 6.80 -2.09
N ASN A 192 10.20 5.64 -2.10
CA ASN A 192 9.74 4.35 -2.59
C ASN A 192 8.77 3.61 -1.65
N ILE A 193 8.53 4.09 -0.43
CA ILE A 193 7.55 3.49 0.50
C ILE A 193 6.13 3.52 -0.10
N ARG A 194 5.53 2.33 -0.26
CA ARG A 194 4.12 2.15 -0.67
C ARG A 194 3.20 1.80 0.49
N ILE A 195 3.72 1.12 1.50
CA ILE A 195 2.96 0.73 2.70
C ILE A 195 3.74 1.20 3.92
N LEU A 196 3.05 1.88 4.83
CA LEU A 196 3.62 2.27 6.11
C LEU A 196 2.65 1.97 7.25
N TYR A 197 3.00 0.97 8.05
CA TYR A 197 2.31 0.66 9.30
C TYR A 197 3.17 1.14 10.46
N LEU A 198 2.61 2.03 11.29
CA LEU A 198 3.26 2.56 12.47
C LEU A 198 2.60 1.97 13.71
N GLU A 199 3.41 1.45 14.63
CA GLU A 199 2.98 1.05 15.97
C GLU A 199 3.62 1.96 17.04
N ARG A 200 2.96 2.07 18.21
CA ARG A 200 3.26 2.94 19.36
C ARG A 200 2.97 4.45 19.21
N ASP A 201 3.04 5.12 20.36
CA ASP A 201 2.16 6.24 20.72
C ASP A 201 2.89 7.60 20.82
N ARG A 202 4.11 7.69 20.32
CA ARG A 202 4.99 8.87 20.46
C ARG A 202 4.99 9.78 19.23
N ILE A 203 4.10 9.51 18.27
CA ILE A 203 3.84 10.35 17.11
C ILE A 203 2.90 11.50 17.50
N THR A 204 3.18 12.71 16.99
CA THR A 204 2.31 13.88 17.11
C THR A 204 2.11 14.56 15.75
N ASN A 205 1.30 15.63 15.71
CA ASN A 205 1.19 16.53 14.56
C ASN A 205 2.55 16.95 13.94
N CYS A 206 3.62 17.00 14.74
CA CYS A 206 4.98 17.34 14.28
C CYS A 206 5.63 16.21 13.47
N GLY A 207 5.36 14.93 13.80
CA GLY A 207 5.80 13.78 13.02
C GLY A 207 5.02 13.67 11.71
N LEU A 208 3.68 13.79 11.76
CA LEU A 208 2.82 13.62 10.58
C LEU A 208 3.14 14.57 9.42
N ARG A 209 3.75 15.74 9.65
CA ARG A 209 4.19 16.63 8.57
C ARG A 209 5.21 15.97 7.64
N HIS A 210 5.97 15.00 8.13
CA HIS A 210 6.99 14.29 7.36
C HIS A 210 6.39 13.28 6.38
N LEU A 211 5.22 12.70 6.71
CA LEU A 211 4.48 11.82 5.79
C LEU A 211 4.10 12.52 4.49
N ALA A 212 3.88 13.84 4.49
CA ALA A 212 3.50 14.59 3.29
C ALA A 212 4.53 14.52 2.13
N LYS A 213 5.73 13.99 2.37
CA LYS A 213 6.75 13.67 1.35
C LYS A 213 6.51 12.34 0.63
N LEU A 214 5.87 11.35 1.28
CA LEU A 214 5.66 10.00 0.76
C LEU A 214 4.50 9.99 -0.26
N LYS A 215 4.72 10.61 -1.43
CA LYS A 215 3.67 10.83 -2.45
C LYS A 215 3.08 9.56 -3.03
N GLU A 216 3.87 8.49 -3.02
CA GLU A 216 3.55 7.18 -3.56
C GLU A 216 2.87 6.25 -2.55
N LEU A 217 2.67 6.70 -1.30
CA LEU A 217 2.10 5.88 -0.24
C LEU A 217 0.66 5.46 -0.58
N ARG A 218 0.44 4.16 -0.76
CA ARG A 218 -0.87 3.54 -1.05
C ARG A 218 -1.62 3.21 0.22
N TRP A 219 -0.96 2.65 1.24
CA TRP A 219 -1.59 2.30 2.51
C TRP A 219 -0.84 2.87 3.72
N LEU A 220 -1.62 3.42 4.64
CA LEU A 220 -1.12 4.03 5.87
C LEU A 220 -1.93 3.51 7.06
N ARG A 221 -1.24 2.89 8.03
CA ARG A 221 -1.81 2.60 9.35
C ARG A 221 -1.09 3.43 10.39
N ILE A 222 -1.83 4.27 11.11
CA ILE A 222 -1.32 5.12 12.19
C ILE A 222 -2.25 5.05 13.40
N PRO A 223 -1.74 5.31 14.61
CA PRO A 223 -2.61 5.38 15.77
C PRO A 223 -3.57 6.57 15.71
N GLY A 224 -4.82 6.34 16.09
CA GLY A 224 -5.80 7.37 16.37
C GLY A 224 -5.62 7.93 17.78
N PHE A 225 -5.03 9.12 17.90
CA PHE A 225 -4.95 9.85 19.17
C PHE A 225 -5.48 11.27 19.00
N TYR A 226 -6.69 11.53 19.51
CA TYR A 226 -7.38 12.82 19.32
C TYR A 226 -6.59 14.04 19.84
N ASP A 227 -5.80 13.88 20.91
CA ASP A 227 -5.01 14.97 21.50
C ASP A 227 -3.69 15.22 20.75
N LYS A 228 -2.94 14.15 20.44
CA LYS A 228 -1.63 14.22 19.79
C LYS A 228 -1.72 14.46 18.28
N ILE A 229 -2.80 13.97 17.65
CA ILE A 229 -3.09 14.01 16.22
C ILE A 229 -4.48 14.62 16.03
N ASN A 230 -4.51 15.94 15.78
CA ASN A 230 -5.75 16.70 15.60
C ASN A 230 -5.88 17.20 14.15
N SER A 231 -6.84 18.12 13.89
CA SER A 231 -7.06 18.70 12.56
C SER A 231 -5.80 19.29 11.92
N LYS A 232 -4.87 19.85 12.72
CA LYS A 232 -3.58 20.40 12.25
C LYS A 232 -2.62 19.32 11.76
N GLY A 233 -2.71 18.10 12.26
CA GLY A 233 -1.94 16.94 11.79
C GLY A 233 -2.61 16.26 10.60
N ARG A 234 -3.93 16.02 10.67
CA ARG A 234 -4.71 15.37 9.60
C ARG A 234 -4.63 16.10 8.25
N LYS A 235 -4.38 17.42 8.24
CA LYS A 235 -4.17 18.18 6.99
C LYS A 235 -3.00 17.65 6.14
N TYR A 236 -1.97 17.06 6.75
CA TYR A 236 -0.80 16.55 6.01
C TYR A 236 -1.12 15.26 5.25
N LEU A 237 -2.12 14.49 5.69
CA LEU A 237 -2.59 13.29 4.99
C LEU A 237 -3.25 13.63 3.64
N LYS A 238 -3.82 14.84 3.50
CA LYS A 238 -4.38 15.31 2.21
C LYS A 238 -3.33 15.45 1.10
N ALA A 239 -2.04 15.41 1.44
CA ALA A 239 -0.94 15.50 0.49
C ALA A 239 -0.50 14.12 -0.06
N LEU A 240 -1.15 13.04 0.38
CA LEU A 240 -0.92 11.64 -0.02
C LEU A 240 -1.93 11.26 -1.12
N HIS A 241 -1.75 11.81 -2.33
CA HIS A 241 -2.77 11.73 -3.38
C HIS A 241 -2.99 10.32 -3.96
N LYS A 242 -2.06 9.39 -3.73
CA LYS A 242 -2.16 7.97 -4.11
C LYS A 242 -2.68 7.06 -2.99
N LEU A 243 -3.04 7.61 -1.82
CA LEU A 243 -3.47 6.81 -0.67
C LEU A 243 -4.83 6.14 -0.92
N ARG A 244 -4.84 4.81 -1.02
CA ARG A 244 -6.03 3.96 -1.18
C ARG A 244 -6.65 3.54 0.15
N SER A 245 -5.84 3.40 1.21
CA SER A 245 -6.33 2.98 2.53
C SER A 245 -5.65 3.75 3.66
N LEU A 246 -6.48 4.25 4.59
CA LEU A 246 -6.07 4.89 5.83
C LEU A 246 -6.72 4.15 7.01
N ASN A 247 -5.93 3.40 7.76
CA ASN A 247 -6.38 2.77 8.99
C ASN A 247 -5.95 3.63 10.20
N LEU A 248 -6.93 4.11 10.97
CA LEU A 248 -6.73 4.76 12.26
C LEU A 248 -7.10 3.78 13.36
N TYR A 249 -6.11 3.19 14.05
CA TYR A 249 -6.37 2.23 15.12
C TYR A 249 -6.28 2.90 16.49
N TYR A 250 -7.18 2.53 17.40
CA TYR A 250 -7.16 2.97 18.79
C TYR A 250 -6.73 1.78 19.65
N ARG A 251 -5.74 1.95 20.52
CA ARG A 251 -5.48 0.98 21.58
C ARG A 251 -6.46 1.25 22.72
N THR A 252 -7.28 0.26 23.06
CA THR A 252 -7.99 0.24 24.35
C THR A 252 -6.96 0.06 25.45
N THR A 253 -6.98 0.96 26.42
CA THR A 253 -6.17 0.90 27.66
C THR A 253 -6.66 -0.19 28.59
#